data_AF-A0A6H1A399-F1
#
_entry.id   AF-A0A6H1A399-F1
#
_cell.length_a   1.000
_cell.length_b   1.000
_cell.length_c   1.000
_cell.angle_alpha   90.00
_cell.angle_beta   90.00
_cell.angle_gamma   90.00
#
_symmetry.space_group_name_H-M   'P 1'
#
loop_
_entity.id
_entity.type
_entity.pdbx_description
1 polymer ?
#
loop_
_entity_poly.entity_id
_entity_poly.type
_entity_poly.pdbx_seq_one_letter_code
_entity_poly.pdbx_strand_id
1 'polypeptide(L)' 'MSTYNNVWPVLNSVTGDDYIGDHLDELTVDQRLKAAEVLALLSISEELSRLNPQNTTTRDDDGTTRNGWGFPTRT' A
#
# COMPACT_ATOMS: atom_id res chain seq x y z
N MET A 1 -2.49 9.96 -8.60
CA MET A 1 -1.05 9.65 -8.65
C MET A 1 -0.89 8.34 -7.90
N SER A 2 -0.38 7.30 -8.57
CA SER A 2 -0.40 5.93 -8.08
C SER A 2 0.52 5.75 -6.87
N THR A 3 0.06 5.06 -5.82
CA THR A 3 0.83 4.77 -4.60
C THR A 3 2.02 3.81 -4.80
N TYR A 4 2.39 3.51 -6.05
CA TYR A 4 3.57 2.70 -6.40
C TYR A 4 4.89 3.46 -6.10
N ASN A 5 4.95 4.20 -5.01
CA ASN A 5 6.09 5.02 -4.64
C ASN A 5 7.31 4.14 -4.37
N ASN A 6 8.36 4.41 -5.13
CA ASN A 6 9.77 4.27 -4.74
C ASN A 6 10.15 2.91 -4.13
N VAL A 7 10.04 1.82 -4.92
CA VAL A 7 10.68 0.53 -4.59
C VAL A 7 12.19 0.58 -4.91
N TRP A 8 12.61 1.52 -5.75
CA TRP A 8 14.01 1.70 -6.18
C TRP A 8 15.01 1.94 -5.03
N PRO A 9 14.72 2.80 -4.03
CA PRO A 9 15.58 2.98 -2.87
C PRO A 9 15.80 1.71 -2.04
N VAL A 10 14.78 0.85 -1.96
CA VAL A 10 14.84 -0.40 -1.19
C VAL A 10 15.76 -1.41 -1.85
N LEU A 11 15.80 -1.45 -3.18
CA LEU A 11 16.59 -2.45 -3.92
C LEU A 11 18.02 -2.02 -4.22
N ASN A 12 18.26 -0.71 -4.40
CA ASN A 12 19.57 -0.21 -4.82
C ASN A 12 20.24 0.76 -3.83
N SER A 13 19.65 0.98 -2.63
CA SER A 13 20.18 1.92 -1.64
C SER A 13 20.43 3.34 -2.20
N VAL A 14 19.66 3.73 -3.22
CA VAL A 14 19.75 5.04 -3.87
C VAL A 14 18.69 5.95 -3.26
N THR A 15 19.07 7.16 -2.88
CA THR A 15 18.14 8.22 -2.49
C THR A 15 17.54 8.85 -3.73
N GLY A 16 16.25 8.62 -4.02
CA GLY A 16 15.55 9.30 -5.09
C GLY A 16 14.09 8.85 -5.22
N ASP A 17 13.22 9.78 -5.63
CA ASP A 17 11.81 9.57 -5.99
C ASP A 17 11.66 8.82 -7.33
N ASP A 18 12.43 7.76 -7.50
CA ASP A 18 12.62 7.09 -8.78
C ASP A 18 11.72 5.86 -8.93
N TYR A 19 11.05 5.77 -10.07
CA TYR A 19 10.07 4.73 -10.31
C TYR A 19 10.74 3.47 -10.85
N ILE A 20 10.57 2.35 -10.16
CA ILE A 20 11.25 1.10 -10.54
C ILE A 20 10.86 0.61 -11.94
N GLY A 21 9.65 0.95 -12.41
CA GLY A 21 9.20 0.62 -13.76
C GLY A 21 10.09 1.17 -14.86
N ASP A 22 10.74 2.31 -14.62
CA ASP A 22 11.55 3.02 -15.60
C ASP A 22 12.98 2.46 -15.72
N HIS A 23 13.41 1.65 -14.75
CA HIS A 23 14.74 1.02 -14.70
C HIS A 23 14.70 -0.51 -14.62
N LEU A 24 13.56 -1.12 -14.96
CA LEU A 24 13.41 -2.58 -14.93
C LEU A 24 14.43 -3.29 -15.82
N ASP A 25 14.82 -2.67 -16.94
CA ASP A 25 15.79 -3.18 -17.90
C ASP A 25 17.23 -3.19 -17.38
N GLU A 26 17.56 -2.29 -16.46
CA GLU A 26 18.87 -2.20 -15.80
C GLU A 26 19.08 -3.25 -14.70
N LEU A 27 18.00 -3.88 -14.21
CA LEU A 27 18.05 -4.88 -13.16
C LEU A 27 18.40 -6.28 -13.69
N THR A 28 19.14 -7.04 -12.87
CA THR A 28 19.30 -8.49 -13.06
C THR A 28 17.96 -9.22 -12.87
N VAL A 29 17.85 -10.44 -13.40
CA VAL A 29 16.64 -11.28 -13.26
C VAL A 29 16.24 -11.43 -11.80
N ASP A 30 17.19 -11.71 -10.90
CA ASP A 30 16.92 -11.90 -9.47
C ASP A 30 16.40 -10.61 -8.80
N GLN A 31 16.94 -9.44 -9.19
CA GLN A 31 16.45 -8.16 -8.68
C GLN A 31 15.04 -7.84 -9.19
N ARG A 32 14.71 -8.18 -10.45
CA ARG A 32 13.35 -8.03 -11.00
C ARG A 32 12.35 -8.92 -10.28
N LEU A 33 12.74 -10.16 -9.94
CA LEU A 33 11.90 -11.05 -9.15
C LEU A 33 11.62 -10.49 -7.76
N LYS A 34 12.64 -9.96 -7.07
CA LYS A 34 12.45 -9.30 -5.77
C LYS A 34 11.57 -8.04 -5.87
N ALA A 35 11.76 -7.23 -6.90
CA ALA A 35 10.92 -6.06 -7.16
C ALA A 35 9.44 -6.47 -7.34
N ALA A 36 9.19 -7.50 -8.15
CA ALA A 36 7.85 -8.02 -8.37
C ALA A 36 7.21 -8.55 -7.09
N GLU A 37 7.98 -9.25 -6.24
CA GLU A 37 7.51 -9.73 -4.94
C GLU A 37 7.10 -8.59 -4.00
N VAL A 38 7.96 -7.56 -3.87
CA VAL A 38 7.68 -6.40 -3.03
C VAL A 38 6.45 -5.64 -3.54
N LEU A 39 6.34 -5.42 -4.84
CA LEU A 39 5.17 -4.75 -5.45
C LEU A 39 3.88 -5.56 -5.25
N ALA A 40 3.95 -6.88 -5.36
CA ALA A 40 2.80 -7.75 -5.10
C ALA A 40 2.36 -7.67 -3.62
N LEU A 41 3.30 -7.74 -2.68
CA LEU A 41 3.01 -7.61 -1.25
C LEU A 41 2.44 -6.24 -0.90
N LEU A 42 2.93 -5.16 -1.54
CA LEU A 42 2.37 -3.82 -1.38
C LEU A 42 0.94 -3.73 -1.91
N SER A 43 0.67 -4.27 -3.10
CA SER A 43 -0.68 -4.29 -3.67
C SER A 43 -1.65 -5.07 -2.78
N ILE A 44 -1.20 -6.20 -2.21
CA ILE A 44 -2.02 -6.99 -1.27
C ILE A 44 -2.26 -6.20 0.02
N SER A 45 -1.23 -5.54 0.57
CA SER A 45 -1.37 -4.78 1.81
C SER A 45 -2.30 -3.57 1.64
N GLU A 46 -2.27 -2.89 0.49
CA GLU A 46 -3.22 -1.84 0.15
C GLU A 46 -4.64 -2.37 0.07
N GLU A 47 -4.87 -3.48 -0.63
CA GLU A 47 -6.20 -4.06 -0.74
C GLU A 47 -6.73 -4.50 0.63
N LEU A 48 -5.89 -5.15 1.45
CA LEU A 48 -6.22 -5.48 2.84
C LEU A 48 -6.50 -4.23 3.69
N SER A 49 -5.79 -3.12 3.45
CA SER A 49 -6.02 -1.86 4.15
C SER A 49 -7.38 -1.24 3.79
N ARG A 50 -7.84 -1.39 2.54
CA ARG A 50 -9.17 -0.96 2.10
C ARG A 50 -10.26 -1.83 2.69
N LEU A 51 -10.00 -3.12 2.81
CA LEU A 51 -10.91 -4.07 3.45
C LEU A 51 -10.91 -3.95 4.98
N ASN A 52 -9.94 -3.26 5.59
CA ASN A 52 -9.87 -3.10 7.03
C ASN A 52 -11.14 -2.38 7.52
N PRO A 53 -12.02 -3.03 8.29
CA PRO A 53 -13.27 -2.42 8.71
C PRO A 53 -13.05 -1.23 9.66
N GLN A 54 -11.84 -1.05 10.21
CA GLN A 54 -11.48 0.19 10.92
C GLN A 54 -11.50 1.44 10.03
N ASN A 55 -11.26 1.27 8.72
CA ASN A 55 -11.19 2.37 7.75
C ASN A 55 -12.53 2.70 7.10
N THR A 56 -13.56 1.86 7.33
CA THR A 56 -14.94 2.14 6.92
C THR A 56 -15.70 2.73 8.10
N THR A 57 -16.42 3.83 7.89
CA THR A 57 -17.28 4.44 8.92
C THR A 57 -18.71 4.53 8.45
N THR A 58 -19.63 4.23 9.36
CA THR A 58 -21.07 4.37 9.15
C THR A 58 -21.64 5.17 10.32
N ARG A 59 -22.63 6.01 10.04
CA ARG A 59 -23.37 6.74 11.07
C ARG A 59 -24.70 6.02 11.30
N ASP A 60 -24.94 5.64 12.54
CA ASP A 60 -26.17 4.97 12.94
C ASP A 60 -27.31 5.97 13.17
N ASP A 61 -28.55 5.47 13.24
CA ASP A 61 -29.76 6.26 13.53
C ASP A 61 -29.71 6.97 14.90
N ASP A 62 -28.88 6.47 15.83
CA ASP A 62 -28.63 7.09 17.15
C ASP A 62 -27.62 8.25 17.11
N GLY A 63 -27.04 8.53 15.93
CA GLY A 63 -26.09 9.60 15.71
C GLY A 63 -24.62 9.25 15.98
N THR A 64 -24.32 8.02 16.43
CA THR A 64 -22.97 7.53 16.72
C THR A 64 -22.27 7.11 15.42
N THR A 65 -21.02 7.55 15.24
CA THR A 65 -20.16 7.04 14.16
C THR A 65 -19.45 5.78 14.64
N ARG A 66 -19.59 4.68 13.89
CA ARG A 66 -18.94 3.41 14.17
C ARG A 66 -18.08 2.99 12.99
N ASN A 67 -17.04 2.22 13.28
CA ASN A 67 -16.28 1.56 12.23
C ASN A 67 -17.03 0.32 11.70
N GLY A 68 -16.52 -0.32 10.66
CA GLY A 68 -17.09 -1.53 10.04
C GLY A 68 -17.10 -2.77 10.95
N TRP A 69 -16.55 -2.69 12.17
CA TRP A 69 -16.70 -3.70 13.22
C TRP A 69 -17.85 -3.37 14.20
N GLY A 70 -18.53 -2.24 14.03
CA GLY A 70 -19.56 -1.76 14.94
C GLY A 70 -19.02 -1.17 16.25
N PHE A 71 -17.72 -0.84 16.30
CA PHE A 71 -17.13 -0.12 17.44
C PHE A 71 -17.17 1.39 17.21
N PRO A 72 -17.39 2.20 18.25
CA PRO A 72 -17.35 3.66 18.13
C PRO A 72 -16.00 4.12 17.59
N THR A 73 -15.98 4.97 16.58
CA THR A 73 -14.75 5.65 16.15
C THR A 73 -14.42 6.72 17.19
N ARG A 74 -13.28 6.60 17.87
CA ARG A 74 -12.79 7.65 18.78
C ARG A 74 -12.39 8.87 17.95
N THR A 75 -13.07 9.99 18.18
CA THR A 75 -12.70 11.34 17.72
C THR A 75 -11.45 11.85 18.41
#